data_AF-A0A7S1J3H2-F1
#
_entry.id   AF-A0A7S1J3H2-F1
#
_cell.length_a   1.000
_cell.length_b   1.000
_cell.length_c   1.000
_cell.angle_alpha   90.00
_cell.angle_beta   90.00
_cell.angle_gamma   90.00
#
_symmetry.space_group_name_H-M   'P 1'
#
loop_
_entity.id
_entity.type
_entity.pdbx_description
1 polymer ?
#
loop_
_entity_poly.entity_id
_entity_poly.type
_entity_poly.pdbx_seq_one_letter_code
_entity_poly.pdbx_strand_id
1 'polypeptide(L)'
;VAPMMLDAQEADPFVLLVHHRHRFDFWDPIRPIFRVLLPEGFPAHPHRGFETVTMTLKGGLRHRDSFGTKQDYADGDVQWLTAGRGMLHEVMWGPDREGNADGDVQW
;
A
#
# COMPACT_ATOMS: atom_id res chain seq x y z
N VAL A 1 -12.23 5.23 2.15
CA VAL A 1 -12.26 4.40 3.37
C VAL A 1 -13.71 4.00 3.61
N ALA A 2 -14.03 2.71 3.50
CA ALA A 2 -15.35 2.22 3.91
C ALA A 2 -15.38 2.20 5.45
N PRO A 3 -16.47 2.63 6.11
CA PRO A 3 -16.55 2.55 7.56
C PRO A 3 -16.49 1.08 7.99
N MET A 4 -15.71 0.80 9.02
CA MET A 4 -15.78 -0.49 9.70
C MET A 4 -17.15 -0.57 10.37
N MET A 5 -17.96 -1.56 9.99
CA MET A 5 -19.32 -1.73 10.50
C MET A 5 -19.38 -2.53 11.81
N LEU A 6 -18.23 -3.04 12.26
CA LEU A 6 -18.04 -3.77 13.52
C LEU A 6 -17.69 -2.78 14.63
N ASP A 7 -18.12 -3.08 15.85
CA ASP A 7 -17.63 -2.36 17.02
C ASP A 7 -16.20 -2.80 17.42
N ALA A 8 -15.58 -2.11 18.37
CA ALA A 8 -14.19 -2.37 18.76
C ALA A 8 -13.97 -3.74 19.43
N GLN A 9 -14.99 -4.32 20.07
CA GLN A 9 -14.89 -5.64 20.70
C GLN A 9 -15.12 -6.74 19.67
N GLU A 10 -16.02 -6.52 18.73
CA GLU A 10 -16.28 -7.43 17.61
C GLU A 10 -15.12 -7.46 16.60
N ALA A 11 -14.45 -6.32 16.42
CA ALA A 11 -13.32 -6.20 15.52
C ALA A 11 -12.01 -6.72 16.13
N ASP A 12 -11.90 -6.89 17.46
CA ASP A 12 -10.67 -7.36 18.10
C ASP A 12 -10.19 -8.69 17.49
N PRO A 13 -8.93 -8.79 17.03
CA PRO A 13 -7.79 -7.88 17.23
C PRO A 13 -7.56 -6.83 16.11
N PHE A 14 -8.46 -6.69 15.15
CA PHE A 14 -8.36 -5.77 14.01
C PHE A 14 -8.73 -4.34 14.41
N VAL A 15 -7.81 -3.40 14.12
CA VAL A 15 -7.98 -1.98 14.47
C VAL A 15 -8.42 -1.11 13.28
N LEU A 16 -8.08 -1.53 12.06
CA LEU A 16 -8.33 -0.76 10.85
C LEU A 16 -8.38 -1.71 9.64
N LEU A 17 -9.38 -1.51 8.78
CA LEU A 17 -9.43 -2.12 7.46
C LEU A 17 -9.60 -1.01 6.42
N VAL A 18 -8.69 -0.96 5.46
CA VAL A 18 -8.76 -0.04 4.33
C VAL A 18 -8.77 -0.85 3.06
N HIS A 19 -9.75 -0.57 2.20
CA HIS A 19 -9.71 -0.99 0.82
C HIS A 19 -9.24 0.20 -0.02
N HIS A 20 -8.16 0.03 -0.76
CA HIS A 20 -7.60 1.07 -1.61
C HIS A 20 -7.61 0.61 -3.07
N ARG A 21 -8.19 1.43 -3.93
CA ARG A 21 -8.13 1.25 -5.38
C ARG A 21 -7.73 2.57 -6.00
N HIS A 22 -6.57 2.56 -6.65
CA HIS A 22 -6.14 3.66 -7.48
C HIS A 22 -6.17 3.22 -8.94
N ARG A 23 -6.88 4.01 -9.75
CA ARG A 23 -7.06 3.78 -11.17
C ARG A 23 -6.91 5.11 -11.87
N PHE A 24 -6.12 5.11 -12.93
CA PHE A 24 -6.05 6.21 -13.86
C PHE A 24 -6.73 5.82 -15.17
N ASP A 25 -7.41 6.78 -15.79
CA ASP A 25 -7.84 6.62 -17.17
C ASP A 25 -6.63 6.81 -18.09
N PHE A 26 -6.54 5.98 -19.14
CA PHE A 26 -5.40 6.00 -20.05
C PHE A 26 -5.27 7.32 -20.84
N TRP A 27 -6.34 8.11 -20.90
CA TRP A 27 -6.38 9.44 -21.51
C TRP A 27 -6.23 10.59 -20.52
N ASP A 28 -5.99 10.35 -19.24
CA ASP A 28 -5.85 11.43 -18.26
C ASP A 28 -4.68 12.35 -18.65
N PRO A 29 -4.96 13.59 -19.13
CA PRO A 29 -3.94 14.46 -19.69
C PRO A 29 -3.07 15.09 -18.60
N ILE A 30 -3.48 14.98 -17.33
CA ILE A 30 -2.83 15.60 -16.17
C ILE A 30 -1.97 14.58 -15.41
N ARG A 31 -2.22 13.27 -15.59
CA ARG A 31 -1.43 12.20 -14.97
C ARG A 31 0.09 12.33 -15.14
N PRO A 32 0.66 12.66 -16.31
CA PRO A 32 2.12 12.81 -16.45
C PRO A 32 2.69 13.91 -15.55
N ILE A 33 1.92 14.98 -15.32
CA ILE A 33 2.31 16.09 -14.44
C ILE A 33 2.29 15.63 -12.98
N PHE A 34 1.22 14.96 -12.57
CA PHE A 34 1.10 14.45 -11.20
C PHE A 34 2.16 13.40 -10.87
N ARG A 35 2.48 12.51 -11.79
CA ARG A 35 3.53 11.49 -11.61
C ARG A 35 4.90 12.10 -11.30
N VAL A 36 5.19 13.29 -11.82
CA VAL A 36 6.45 14.00 -11.57
C VAL A 36 6.39 14.81 -10.27
N LEU A 37 5.25 15.41 -9.95
CA LEU A 37 5.12 16.33 -8.82
C LEU A 37 4.75 15.65 -7.50
N LEU A 38 4.03 14.53 -7.56
CA LEU A 38 3.47 13.83 -6.41
C LEU A 38 3.84 12.35 -6.49
N PRO A 39 4.61 11.82 -5.53
CA PRO A 39 4.97 10.40 -5.51
C PRO A 39 3.72 9.52 -5.43
N GLU A 40 3.60 8.55 -6.32
CA GLU A 40 2.47 7.60 -6.32
C GLU A 40 2.66 6.53 -5.23
N GLY A 41 1.80 6.58 -4.21
CA GLY A 41 1.79 5.65 -3.08
C GLY A 41 1.75 6.35 -1.73
N PHE A 42 2.38 5.73 -0.74
CA PHE A 42 2.46 6.18 0.64
C PHE A 42 3.92 6.44 0.98
N PRO A 43 4.40 7.69 0.85
CA PRO A 43 5.75 8.09 1.21
C PRO A 43 6.08 7.76 2.67
N ALA A 44 7.36 7.90 3.04
CA ALA A 44 7.85 7.54 4.36
C ALA A 44 6.95 8.01 5.53
N HIS A 45 6.43 7.06 6.31
CA HIS A 45 5.56 7.29 7.46
C HIS A 45 5.80 6.25 8.58
N PRO A 46 5.53 6.58 9.85
CA PRO A 46 5.81 5.69 10.96
C PRO A 46 4.63 4.78 11.34
N HIS A 47 4.93 3.59 11.84
CA HIS A 47 4.01 2.71 12.56
C HIS A 47 4.64 2.21 13.87
N ARG A 48 3.82 1.91 14.88
CA ARG A 48 4.23 1.38 16.19
C ARG A 48 3.04 0.71 16.86
N GLY A 49 3.28 -0.43 17.53
CA GLY A 49 2.33 -1.07 18.42
C GLY A 49 1.29 -1.97 17.77
N PHE A 50 1.35 -2.16 16.44
CA PHE A 50 0.47 -3.07 15.69
C PHE A 50 1.22 -3.67 14.49
N GLU A 51 0.53 -4.51 13.75
CA GLU A 51 1.01 -5.14 12.52
C GLU A 51 0.15 -4.68 11.33
N THR A 52 0.77 -4.54 10.17
CA THR A 52 0.05 -4.28 8.92
C THR A 52 0.04 -5.52 8.06
N VAL A 53 -1.14 -5.89 7.57
CA VAL A 53 -1.31 -6.94 6.57
C VAL A 53 -1.82 -6.30 5.29
N THR A 54 -1.00 -6.30 4.24
CA THR A 54 -1.33 -5.74 2.93
C THR A 54 -1.47 -6.88 1.92
N MET A 55 -2.60 -6.94 1.23
CA MET A 55 -2.89 -7.96 0.21
C MET A 55 -3.03 -7.28 -1.14
N THR A 56 -2.08 -7.47 -2.06
CA THR A 56 -2.18 -6.85 -3.38
C THR A 56 -3.22 -7.60 -4.21
N LEU A 57 -4.32 -6.97 -4.60
CA LEU A 57 -5.35 -7.57 -5.44
C LEU A 57 -5.05 -7.38 -6.93
N LYS A 58 -4.46 -6.23 -7.30
CA LYS A 58 -4.07 -5.90 -8.68
C LYS A 58 -2.94 -4.87 -8.68
N GLY A 59 -2.01 -4.98 -9.62
CA GLY A 59 -0.90 -4.06 -9.80
C GLY A 59 0.31 -4.41 -8.93
N GLY A 60 1.16 -3.42 -8.69
CA GLY A 60 2.41 -3.59 -7.96
C GLY A 60 2.59 -2.59 -6.82
N LEU A 61 3.14 -3.05 -5.71
CA LEU A 61 3.59 -2.24 -4.58
C LEU A 61 5.08 -2.46 -4.33
N ARG A 62 5.77 -1.43 -3.87
CA ARG A 62 7.17 -1.47 -3.46
C ARG A 62 7.29 -0.93 -2.04
N HIS A 63 7.68 -1.80 -1.13
CA HIS A 63 7.97 -1.48 0.26
C HIS A 63 9.45 -1.18 0.47
N ARG A 64 9.75 -0.17 1.29
CA ARG A 64 11.07 0.03 1.89
C ARG A 64 10.93 0.46 3.34
N ASP A 65 11.82 0.00 4.21
CA ASP A 65 11.80 0.37 5.63
C ASP A 65 13.16 0.75 6.22
N SER A 66 13.10 1.29 7.43
CA SER A 66 14.25 1.71 8.23
C SER A 66 15.18 0.58 8.69
N PHE A 67 14.79 -0.68 8.53
CA PHE A 67 15.65 -1.84 8.78
C PHE A 67 16.40 -2.29 7.53
N GLY A 68 16.16 -1.62 6.39
CA GLY A 68 16.82 -1.88 5.12
C GLY A 68 16.09 -2.88 4.24
N THR A 69 14.90 -3.35 4.64
CA THR A 69 14.08 -4.22 3.79
C THR A 69 13.65 -3.44 2.56
N LYS A 70 13.74 -4.08 1.39
CA LYS A 70 13.16 -3.60 0.14
C LYS A 70 12.49 -4.77 -0.53
N GLN A 71 11.21 -4.64 -0.85
CA GLN A 71 10.44 -5.75 -1.40
C GLN A 71 9.37 -5.24 -2.36
N ASP A 72 9.26 -5.91 -3.50
CA ASP A 72 8.17 -5.71 -4.44
C ASP A 72 7.11 -6.80 -4.22
N TYR A 73 5.85 -6.39 -4.31
CA TYR A 73 4.66 -7.23 -4.18
C TYR A 73 3.78 -7.00 -5.41
N ALA A 74 3.28 -8.08 -5.98
CA ALA A 74 2.35 -8.05 -7.11
C ALA A 74 1.07 -8.84 -6.78
N ASP A 75 0.16 -8.97 -7.75
CA ASP A 75 -1.15 -9.61 -7.61
C ASP A 75 -1.15 -10.90 -6.78
N GLY A 76 -1.91 -10.96 -5.69
CA GLY A 76 -2.02 -12.10 -4.79
C GLY A 76 -0.89 -12.24 -3.77
N ASP A 77 0.14 -11.40 -3.80
CA ASP A 77 1.16 -11.37 -2.75
C ASP A 77 0.58 -10.73 -1.47
N VAL A 78 1.07 -11.21 -0.32
CA VAL A 78 0.70 -10.71 1.00
C VAL A 78 1.96 -10.26 1.74
N GLN A 79 1.93 -9.03 2.24
CA GLN A 79 2.91 -8.53 3.20
C GLN A 79 2.31 -8.59 4.59
N TRP A 80 2.99 -9.26 5.52
CA TRP A 80 2.72 -9.17 6.94
C TRP A 80 3.92 -8.50 7.62
N LEU A 81 3.71 -7.30 8.16
CA LEU A 81 4.77 -6.48 8.73
C LEU A 81 4.50 -6.19 10.21
N THR A 82 5.42 -6.61 11.07
CA THR A 82 5.38 -6.35 12.51
C THR A 82 6.12 -5.05 12.82
N ALA A 83 5.38 -3.95 13.08
CA ALA A 83 6.02 -2.67 13.39
C ALA A 83 6.63 -2.65 14.80
N GLY A 84 6.06 -3.42 15.74
CA GLY A 84 6.58 -3.60 17.09
C GLY A 84 6.86 -2.28 17.81
N ARG A 85 8.11 -2.07 18.24
CA ARG A 85 8.54 -0.84 18.94
C ARG A 85 8.61 0.40 18.04
N GLY A 86 8.47 0.25 16.74
CA GLY A 86 8.48 1.36 15.79
C GLY A 86 9.22 1.00 14.51
N MET A 87 8.65 1.43 13.38
CA MET A 87 9.27 1.34 12.06
C MET A 87 8.92 2.60 11.26
N LEU A 88 9.87 3.12 10.51
CA LEU A 88 9.61 4.08 9.43
C LEU A 88 9.63 3.29 8.12
N HIS A 89 8.56 3.40 7.33
CA HIS A 89 8.48 2.70 6.06
C HIS A 89 7.75 3.52 5.00
N GLU A 90 7.87 3.11 3.74
CA GLU A 90 7.08 3.63 2.63
C GLU A 90 6.54 2.48 1.80
N VAL A 91 5.33 2.67 1.25
CA VAL A 91 4.67 1.72 0.37
C VAL A 91 4.32 2.46 -0.91
N MET A 92 5.25 2.45 -1.84
CA MET A 92 5.15 3.14 -3.12
C MET A 92 4.55 2.24 -4.18
N TRP A 93 4.12 2.80 -5.30
CA TRP A 93 3.70 1.96 -6.42
C TRP A 93 4.92 1.32 -7.07
N GLY A 94 4.78 0.04 -7.36
CA GLY A 94 5.84 -0.82 -7.89
C GLY A 94 5.43 -1.50 -9.19
N PRO A 95 6.34 -2.27 -9.80
CA PRO A 95 6.01 -3.11 -10.94
C PRO A 95 5.06 -4.24 -10.53
N ASP A 96 4.12 -4.59 -11.41
CA ASP A 96 3.38 -5.84 -11.35
C ASP A 96 4.29 -7.04 -11.74
N ARG A 97 3.72 -8.26 -11.80
CA ARG A 97 4.48 -9.47 -12.15
C ARG A 97 5.07 -9.45 -13.56
N GLU A 98 4.51 -8.66 -14.46
CA GLU A 98 4.98 -8.52 -15.83
C GLU A 98 5.99 -7.37 -15.96
N GLY A 99 6.23 -6.62 -14.88
CA GLY A 99 7.15 -5.48 -14.84
C GLY A 99 6.49 -4.13 -15.12
N ASN A 100 5.16 -4.06 -15.28
CA ASN A 100 4.47 -2.81 -15.57
C ASN A 100 4.24 -2.02 -14.28
N ALA A 101 4.65 -0.75 -14.24
CA ALA A 101 4.47 0.13 -13.08
C ALA A 101 3.31 1.14 -13.25
N ASP A 102 2.62 1.11 -14.40
CA ASP A 102 1.67 2.17 -14.80
C ASP A 102 0.20 1.71 -14.73
N GLY A 103 -0.06 0.53 -14.16
CA GLY A 103 -1.38 -0.10 -14.07
C GLY A 103 -2.25 0.36 -12.90
N ASP A 104 -3.49 -0.15 -12.87
CA ASP A 104 -4.37 -0.03 -11.70
C ASP A 104 -3.72 -0.71 -10.50
N VAL A 105 -3.69 -0.03 -9.35
CA VAL A 105 -3.22 -0.60 -8.08
C VAL A 105 -4.40 -0.78 -7.14
N GLN A 106 -4.60 -2.00 -6.66
CA GLN A 106 -5.65 -2.35 -5.70
C GLN A 106 -5.09 -3.25 -4.61
N TRP A 107 -5.41 -2.93 -3.36
CA TRP A 107 -5.04 -3.70 -2.17
C TRP A 107 -6.02 -3.47 -1.01
#